data_AF-U9U602-F1
#
_entry.id   AF-U9U602-F1
#
_cell.length_a   1.000
_cell.length_b   1.000
_cell.length_c   1.000
_cell.angle_alpha   90.00
_cell.angle_beta   90.00
_cell.angle_gamma   90.00
#
_symmetry.space_group_name_H-M   'P 1'
#
loop_
_entity.id
_entity.type
_entity.pdbx_description
1 polymer ?
#
loop_
_entity_poly.entity_id
_entity_poly.type
_entity_poly.pdbx_seq_one_letter_code
_entity_poly.pdbx_strand_id
1 'polypeptide(L)'
;MSQHRRACVIHQHVFVKTQCFNNIKQKDIQNPATTSTDFVNNKASHANLLYYRWLDSKTKRITSRRLGISYDSNIHARDSLSITKRDNRHMYRKSLSNFKYDLSPNLRTQKQQEICFKRTCHRVFNKMRLPSNREAKNQDYLAIARKYRFLFLKSQYVKVPIRHLLYKYAH
;
A
#
# COMPACT_ATOMS: atom_id res chain seq x y z
N MET A 1 -14.63 4.80 -27.10
CA MET A 1 -14.51 3.55 -26.29
C MET A 1 -14.00 3.91 -24.91
N SER A 2 -14.65 3.49 -23.81
CA SER A 2 -14.24 3.89 -22.46
C SER A 2 -13.02 3.10 -21.96
N GLN A 3 -12.03 3.80 -21.42
CA GLN A 3 -10.69 3.30 -21.05
C GLN A 3 -10.66 2.26 -19.90
N HIS A 4 -11.80 1.73 -19.46
CA HIS A 4 -11.93 1.06 -18.15
C HIS A 4 -12.75 -0.25 -18.14
N ARG A 5 -12.95 -0.91 -19.29
CA ARG A 5 -13.49 -2.28 -19.28
C ARG A 5 -12.40 -3.28 -18.91
N ARG A 6 -12.69 -4.20 -17.99
CA ARG A 6 -11.87 -5.40 -17.72
C ARG A 6 -12.70 -6.64 -18.06
N ALA A 7 -12.09 -7.61 -18.74
CA ALA A 7 -12.70 -8.93 -18.93
C ALA A 7 -12.80 -9.67 -17.58
N CYS A 8 -13.81 -10.53 -17.42
CA CYS A 8 -13.89 -11.40 -16.25
C CYS A 8 -12.74 -12.42 -16.24
N VAL A 9 -12.42 -13.00 -15.08
CA VAL A 9 -11.25 -13.89 -14.89
C VAL A 9 -11.20 -15.02 -15.92
N ILE A 10 -12.35 -15.60 -16.26
CA ILE A 10 -12.47 -16.68 -17.24
C ILE A 10 -12.09 -16.20 -18.65
N HIS A 11 -12.57 -15.02 -19.04
CA HIS A 11 -12.34 -14.45 -20.37
C HIS A 11 -11.10 -13.54 -20.44
N GLN A 12 -10.35 -13.38 -19.35
CA GLN A 12 -9.16 -12.55 -19.31
C GLN A 12 -8.11 -13.09 -20.28
N HIS A 13 -7.94 -14.40 -20.36
CA HIS A 13 -6.98 -15.02 -21.27
C HIS A 13 -7.38 -14.83 -22.75
N VAL A 14 -8.67 -14.94 -23.08
CA VAL A 14 -9.21 -14.68 -24.42
C VAL A 14 -9.02 -13.22 -24.78
N PHE A 15 -9.45 -12.29 -23.91
CA PHE A 15 -9.33 -10.86 -24.13
C PHE A 15 -7.88 -10.41 -24.32
N VAL A 16 -6.95 -10.93 -23.51
CA VAL A 16 -5.52 -10.65 -23.66
C VAL A 16 -5.03 -11.11 -25.03
N LYS A 17 -5.40 -12.31 -25.48
CA LYS A 17 -4.99 -12.83 -26.80
C LYS A 17 -5.63 -12.08 -27.96
N THR A 18 -6.91 -11.72 -27.88
CA THR A 18 -7.68 -11.24 -29.04
C THR A 18 -7.78 -9.72 -29.14
N GLN A 19 -7.58 -8.98 -28.05
CA GLN A 19 -7.86 -7.54 -27.99
C GLN A 19 -6.66 -6.71 -27.51
N CYS A 20 -5.70 -7.30 -26.78
CA CYS A 20 -4.54 -6.54 -26.28
C CYS A 20 -3.34 -6.49 -27.23
N PHE A 21 -3.24 -7.40 -28.21
CA PHE A 21 -2.05 -7.50 -29.08
C PHE A 21 -2.29 -7.11 -30.55
N ASN A 22 -3.54 -6.91 -30.98
CA ASN A 22 -3.84 -6.70 -32.40
C ASN A 22 -3.54 -5.28 -32.91
N ASN A 23 -3.27 -4.33 -32.00
CA ASN A 23 -2.99 -2.93 -32.32
C ASN A 23 -1.69 -2.42 -31.66
N ILE A 24 -0.75 -3.32 -31.35
CA ILE A 24 0.59 -2.87 -31.02
C ILE A 24 1.25 -2.52 -32.34
N LYS A 25 1.21 -1.24 -32.72
CA LYS A 25 2.11 -0.73 -33.76
C LYS A 25 3.51 -1.21 -33.42
N GLN A 26 4.19 -1.88 -34.36
CA GLN A 26 5.64 -2.07 -34.23
C GLN A 26 6.22 -0.71 -33.90
N LYS A 27 7.05 -0.70 -32.87
CA LYS A 27 7.56 0.53 -32.27
C LYS A 27 8.39 1.23 -33.33
N ASP A 28 7.84 2.27 -33.96
CA ASP A 28 8.67 3.29 -34.57
C ASP A 28 9.65 3.71 -33.49
N ILE A 29 10.93 3.70 -33.85
CA ILE A 29 12.04 4.18 -33.01
C ILE A 29 11.82 5.68 -32.84
N GLN A 30 10.91 6.05 -31.94
CA GLN A 30 10.70 7.42 -31.53
C GLN A 30 11.68 7.71 -30.40
N ASN A 31 12.48 8.75 -30.64
CA ASN A 31 13.51 9.29 -29.77
C ASN A 31 13.13 9.21 -28.28
N PRO A 32 14.01 8.70 -27.40
CA PRO A 32 13.76 8.59 -25.98
C PRO A 32 13.90 9.96 -25.31
N ALA A 33 12.93 10.84 -25.52
CA ALA A 33 12.78 12.03 -24.70
C ALA A 33 12.04 11.65 -23.41
N THR A 34 12.72 11.85 -22.29
CA THR A 34 12.20 11.98 -20.91
C THR A 34 11.62 10.74 -20.23
N THR A 35 12.39 9.67 -20.16
CA THR A 35 12.48 8.91 -18.89
C THR A 35 13.95 8.59 -18.70
N SER A 36 14.62 9.24 -17.74
CA SER A 36 16.02 8.95 -17.41
C SER A 36 16.16 7.44 -17.26
N THR A 37 16.98 6.87 -18.13
CA THR A 37 17.36 5.46 -18.17
C THR A 37 18.23 5.06 -16.98
N ASP A 38 18.49 6.00 -16.05
CA ASP A 38 19.47 5.86 -14.99
C ASP A 38 18.89 5.29 -13.69
N PHE A 39 17.58 5.04 -13.62
CA PHE A 39 16.99 4.39 -12.46
C PHE A 39 17.24 2.88 -12.49
N VAL A 40 18.40 2.48 -11.98
CA VAL A 40 18.72 1.07 -11.75
C VAL A 40 17.85 0.54 -10.61
N ASN A 41 16.95 -0.40 -10.89
CA ASN A 41 16.08 -1.03 -9.88
C ASN A 41 16.85 -2.05 -9.03
N ASN A 42 17.80 -1.58 -8.23
CA ASN A 42 18.57 -2.39 -7.27
C ASN A 42 18.33 -1.93 -5.83
N LYS A 43 18.85 -2.70 -4.86
CA LYS A 43 18.68 -2.40 -3.43
C LYS A 43 19.31 -1.07 -3.01
N ALA A 44 20.46 -0.71 -3.58
CA ALA A 44 21.17 0.52 -3.25
C ALA A 44 20.40 1.76 -3.73
N SER A 45 19.93 1.76 -4.98
CA SER A 45 19.08 2.82 -5.54
C SER A 45 17.80 3.01 -4.73
N HIS A 46 17.17 1.90 -4.29
CA HIS A 46 16.00 1.98 -3.44
C HIS A 46 16.32 2.54 -2.03
N ALA A 47 17.46 2.17 -1.44
CA ALA A 47 17.93 2.73 -0.18
C ALA A 47 18.14 4.25 -0.28
N ASN A 48 18.85 4.71 -1.31
CA ASN A 48 19.10 6.13 -1.57
C ASN A 48 17.79 6.90 -1.77
N LEU A 49 16.86 6.36 -2.56
CA LEU A 49 15.54 6.95 -2.75
C LEU A 49 14.77 7.09 -1.43
N LEU A 50 14.84 6.09 -0.56
CA LEU A 50 14.19 6.13 0.76
C LEU A 50 14.85 7.13 1.70
N TYR A 51 16.18 7.25 1.65
CA TYR A 51 16.94 8.26 2.38
C TYR A 51 16.47 9.67 2.00
N TYR A 52 16.47 10.02 0.70
CA TYR A 52 16.02 11.34 0.25
C TYR A 52 14.54 11.60 0.58
N ARG A 53 13.67 10.59 0.46
CA ARG A 53 12.26 10.73 0.85
C ARG A 53 12.08 10.99 2.34
N TRP A 54 12.91 10.38 3.18
CA TRP A 54 12.90 10.64 4.61
C TRP A 54 13.46 12.04 4.91
N LEU A 55 14.60 12.40 4.32
CA LEU A 55 15.25 13.70 4.49
C LEU A 55 14.31 14.86 4.14
N ASP A 56 13.63 14.76 3.00
CA ASP A 56 12.67 15.75 2.52
C ASP A 56 11.31 15.70 3.25
N SER A 57 11.14 14.79 4.21
CA SER A 57 9.84 14.51 4.87
C SER A 57 8.69 14.27 3.87
N LYS A 58 9.02 13.67 2.70
CA LYS A 58 8.09 13.49 1.59
C LYS A 58 6.93 12.59 2.00
N THR A 59 5.72 13.13 1.84
CA THR A 59 4.47 12.41 2.10
C THR A 59 3.82 12.03 0.77
N LYS A 60 3.53 10.74 0.59
CA LYS A 60 2.82 10.21 -0.57
C LYS A 60 1.37 9.92 -0.20
N ARG A 61 0.43 10.57 -0.88
CA ARG A 61 -0.99 10.20 -0.84
C ARG A 61 -1.22 8.91 -1.62
N ILE A 62 -1.91 7.93 -1.03
CA ILE A 62 -2.31 6.67 -1.64
C ILE A 62 -3.83 6.62 -1.67
N THR A 63 -4.40 6.34 -2.84
CA THR A 63 -5.85 6.24 -3.04
C THR A 63 -6.22 4.85 -3.57
N SER A 64 -7.31 4.28 -3.06
CA SER A 64 -7.85 3.00 -3.52
C SER A 64 -9.25 3.22 -4.08
N ARG A 65 -9.36 3.29 -5.41
CA ARG A 65 -10.64 3.47 -6.10
C ARG A 65 -11.62 2.32 -5.86
N ARG A 66 -11.12 1.10 -5.61
CA ARG A 66 -11.95 -0.09 -5.34
C ARG A 66 -12.62 -0.02 -3.96
N LEU A 67 -11.92 0.55 -2.99
CA LEU A 67 -12.38 0.62 -1.60
C LEU A 67 -12.99 1.99 -1.27
N GLY A 68 -12.76 3.00 -2.10
CA GLY A 68 -13.18 4.38 -1.83
C GLY A 68 -12.48 4.96 -0.61
N ILE A 69 -11.17 4.72 -0.48
CA ILE A 69 -10.37 5.21 0.66
C ILE A 69 -9.09 5.88 0.16
N SER A 70 -8.54 6.76 0.98
CA SER A 70 -7.18 7.24 0.86
C SER A 70 -6.47 7.32 2.20
N TYR A 71 -5.15 7.38 2.14
CA TYR A 71 -4.28 7.57 3.29
C TYR A 71 -2.94 8.13 2.85
N ASP A 72 -2.23 8.71 3.78
CA ASP A 72 -0.87 9.19 3.59
C ASP A 72 0.15 8.13 3.96
N SER A 73 1.28 8.17 3.26
CA SER A 73 2.40 7.30 3.50
C SER A 73 3.70 8.08 3.46
N ASN A 74 4.41 8.10 4.57
CA ASN A 74 5.70 8.75 4.72
C ASN A 74 6.74 7.78 5.30
N ILE A 75 8.01 8.10 5.09
CA ILE A 75 9.14 7.32 5.60
C ILE A 75 9.65 8.02 6.85
N HIS A 76 9.88 7.24 7.90
CA HIS A 76 10.44 7.70 9.17
C HIS A 76 11.70 6.90 9.46
N ALA A 77 12.78 7.56 9.84
CA ALA A 77 13.90 6.92 10.51
C ALA A 77 13.46 6.37 11.88
N ARG A 78 14.20 5.38 12.34
CA ARG A 78 14.00 4.79 13.66
C ARG A 78 14.92 5.43 14.68
N ASP A 79 14.39 5.74 15.85
CA ASP A 79 15.13 6.32 16.97
C ASP A 79 16.17 5.33 17.50
N SER A 80 17.37 5.81 17.82
CA SER A 80 18.51 5.02 18.33
C SER A 80 18.11 4.13 19.50
N LEU A 81 17.41 4.68 20.49
CA LEU A 81 16.91 3.97 21.67
C LEU A 81 16.00 2.77 21.33
N SER A 82 15.27 2.84 20.22
CA SER A 82 14.36 1.77 19.82
C SER A 82 15.06 0.65 19.04
N ILE A 83 16.26 0.93 18.52
CA ILE A 83 17.15 -0.06 17.90
C ILE A 83 17.81 -0.87 19.02
N THR A 84 18.42 -0.17 19.98
CA THR A 84 19.19 -0.77 21.07
C THR A 84 18.31 -1.59 22.02
N LYS A 85 17.18 -1.03 22.49
CA LYS A 85 16.33 -1.67 23.50
C LYS A 85 15.44 -2.82 22.98
N ARG A 86 15.18 -2.89 21.67
CA ARG A 86 14.18 -3.80 21.09
C ARG A 86 14.73 -4.72 20.01
N ASP A 87 16.06 -4.80 19.89
CA ASP A 87 16.79 -5.52 18.82
C ASP A 87 16.19 -5.27 17.42
N ASN A 88 15.72 -4.04 17.18
CA ASN A 88 15.02 -3.70 15.96
C ASN A 88 15.98 -3.04 14.98
N ARG A 89 16.68 -3.87 14.22
CA ARG A 89 17.71 -3.44 13.28
C ARG A 89 17.18 -2.68 12.05
N HIS A 90 15.88 -2.53 11.86
CA HIS A 90 15.33 -1.83 10.68
C HIS A 90 15.60 -0.33 10.73
N MET A 91 16.31 0.19 9.72
CA MET A 91 16.69 1.59 9.62
C MET A 91 15.48 2.52 9.49
N TYR A 92 14.56 2.14 8.61
CA TYR A 92 13.39 2.94 8.28
C TYR A 92 12.09 2.17 8.54
N ARG A 93 11.04 2.94 8.82
CA ARG A 93 9.65 2.48 8.86
C ARG A 93 8.78 3.39 7.99
N LYS A 94 7.86 2.77 7.26
CA LYS A 94 6.77 3.48 6.60
C LYS A 94 5.67 3.74 7.61
N SER A 95 5.21 4.97 7.76
CA SER A 95 4.01 5.27 8.54
C SER A 95 2.85 5.51 7.59
N LEU A 96 1.72 4.89 7.90
CA LEU A 96 0.44 5.04 7.21
C LEU A 96 -0.50 5.81 8.14
N SER A 97 -1.04 6.93 7.70
CA SER A 97 -1.86 7.83 8.52
C SER A 97 -2.88 8.60 7.68
N ASN A 98 -3.64 9.50 8.31
CA ASN A 98 -4.59 10.38 7.63
C ASN A 98 -5.59 9.62 6.75
N PHE A 99 -6.13 8.52 7.28
CA PHE A 99 -7.13 7.71 6.60
C PHE A 99 -8.40 8.53 6.34
N LYS A 100 -8.88 8.49 5.10
CA LYS A 100 -10.10 9.16 4.65
C LYS A 100 -10.94 8.21 3.78
N TYR A 101 -12.25 8.39 3.86
CA TYR A 101 -13.16 7.84 2.88
C TYR A 101 -13.28 8.83 1.72
N ASP A 102 -12.89 8.38 0.54
CA ASP A 102 -12.97 9.12 -0.71
C ASP A 102 -13.89 8.34 -1.65
N LEU A 103 -15.17 8.34 -1.31
CA LEU A 103 -16.20 7.61 -2.05
C LEU A 103 -16.47 8.30 -3.40
N SER A 104 -16.86 7.51 -4.39
CA SER A 104 -17.27 8.02 -5.69
C SER A 104 -18.57 8.83 -5.55
N PRO A 105 -18.73 9.95 -6.28
CA PRO A 105 -20.00 10.68 -6.30
C PRO A 105 -21.13 9.87 -6.97
N ASN A 106 -20.80 8.84 -7.75
CA ASN A 106 -21.79 7.95 -8.35
C ASN A 106 -22.30 6.95 -7.30
N LEU A 107 -23.59 7.01 -6.99
CA LEU A 107 -24.23 6.19 -5.95
C LEU A 107 -24.05 4.67 -6.15
N ARG A 108 -24.10 4.19 -7.40
CA ARG A 108 -23.88 2.77 -7.72
C ARG A 108 -22.44 2.36 -7.38
N THR A 109 -21.48 3.20 -7.76
CA THR A 109 -20.06 2.96 -7.47
C THR A 109 -19.75 3.09 -5.99
N GLN A 110 -20.33 4.08 -5.30
CA GLN A 110 -20.22 4.28 -3.86
C GLN A 110 -20.66 3.03 -3.10
N LYS A 111 -21.87 2.51 -3.38
CA LYS A 111 -22.38 1.28 -2.74
C LYS A 111 -21.41 0.11 -2.94
N GLN A 112 -20.84 -0.03 -4.14
CA GLN A 112 -19.88 -1.10 -4.42
C GLN A 112 -18.56 -0.93 -3.65
N GLN A 113 -18.06 0.31 -3.50
CA GLN A 113 -16.87 0.62 -2.71
C GLN A 113 -17.09 0.29 -1.24
N GLU A 114 -18.23 0.68 -0.67
CA GLU A 114 -18.61 0.37 0.71
C GLU A 114 -18.68 -1.14 0.95
N ILE A 115 -19.31 -1.90 0.05
CA ILE A 115 -19.35 -3.37 0.12
C ILE A 115 -17.93 -3.95 0.08
N CYS A 116 -17.08 -3.47 -0.83
CA CYS A 116 -15.71 -3.95 -0.94
C CYS A 116 -14.86 -3.61 0.30
N PHE A 117 -15.07 -2.44 0.88
CA PHE A 117 -14.42 -2.01 2.11
C PHE A 117 -14.87 -2.89 3.29
N LYS A 118 -16.17 -3.05 3.51
CA LYS A 118 -16.73 -3.95 4.55
C LYS A 118 -16.19 -5.38 4.42
N ARG A 119 -16.16 -5.95 3.21
CA ARG A 119 -15.56 -7.26 2.95
C ARG A 119 -14.08 -7.32 3.30
N THR A 120 -13.34 -6.24 3.08
CA THR A 120 -11.92 -6.15 3.44
C THR A 120 -11.75 -6.10 4.95
N CYS A 121 -12.57 -5.33 5.66
CA CYS A 121 -12.63 -5.33 7.12
C CYS A 121 -12.88 -6.75 7.65
N HIS A 122 -13.92 -7.44 7.18
CA HIS A 122 -14.21 -8.81 7.59
C HIS A 122 -13.02 -9.74 7.33
N ARG A 123 -12.40 -9.67 6.14
CA ARG A 123 -11.23 -10.50 5.83
C ARG A 123 -10.05 -10.27 6.78
N VAL A 124 -9.86 -9.03 7.25
CA VAL A 124 -8.78 -8.69 8.19
C VAL A 124 -9.14 -9.11 9.60
N PHE A 125 -10.35 -8.78 10.07
CA PHE A 125 -10.79 -9.01 11.43
C PHE A 125 -11.12 -10.48 11.72
N ASN A 126 -11.56 -11.26 10.73
CA ASN A 126 -11.77 -12.70 10.89
C ASN A 126 -10.46 -13.49 11.10
N LYS A 127 -9.29 -12.86 10.90
CA LYS A 127 -7.99 -13.46 11.27
C LYS A 127 -7.65 -13.28 12.74
N MET A 128 -8.50 -12.59 13.48
CA MET A 128 -8.38 -12.47 14.91
C MET A 128 -8.61 -13.83 15.56
N ARG A 129 -7.76 -14.18 16.53
CA ARG A 129 -7.94 -15.37 17.37
C ARG A 129 -8.24 -14.88 18.78
N LEU A 130 -9.49 -15.01 19.18
CA LEU A 130 -9.96 -14.73 20.54
C LEU A 130 -10.27 -16.04 21.25
N PRO A 131 -10.05 -16.12 22.57
CA PRO A 131 -10.63 -17.18 23.39
C PRO A 131 -12.16 -17.17 23.23
N SER A 132 -12.79 -18.34 23.17
CA SER A 132 -14.23 -18.50 22.90
C SER A 132 -15.14 -17.69 23.84
N ASN A 133 -14.69 -17.42 25.06
CA ASN A 133 -15.46 -16.72 26.09
C ASN A 133 -15.17 -15.21 26.16
N ARG A 134 -14.47 -14.63 25.17
CA ARG A 134 -14.09 -13.22 25.17
C ARG A 134 -14.59 -12.50 23.92
N GLU A 135 -15.33 -11.43 24.13
CA GLU A 135 -15.71 -10.50 23.07
C GLU A 135 -14.55 -9.60 22.61
N ALA A 136 -14.58 -9.21 21.34
CA ALA A 136 -13.57 -8.36 20.73
C ALA A 136 -13.70 -6.91 21.20
N LYS A 137 -12.61 -6.36 21.77
CA LYS A 137 -12.55 -4.94 22.19
C LYS A 137 -11.96 -4.07 21.07
N ASN A 138 -12.13 -2.74 21.14
CA ASN A 138 -11.53 -1.83 20.15
C ASN A 138 -10.00 -1.98 20.00
N GLN A 139 -9.30 -2.27 21.11
CA GLN A 139 -7.86 -2.51 21.10
C GLN A 139 -7.46 -3.74 20.27
N ASP A 140 -8.32 -4.76 20.26
CA ASP A 140 -8.12 -5.99 19.53
C ASP A 140 -8.17 -5.77 18.01
N TYR A 141 -9.19 -5.03 17.55
CA TYR A 141 -9.29 -4.58 16.16
C TYR A 141 -8.08 -3.75 15.73
N LEU A 142 -7.63 -2.82 16.59
CA LEU A 142 -6.44 -2.02 16.33
C LEU A 142 -5.16 -2.88 16.24
N ALA A 143 -5.02 -3.90 17.10
CA ALA A 143 -3.87 -4.81 17.08
C ALA A 143 -3.84 -5.64 15.78
N ILE A 144 -4.98 -6.20 15.38
CA ILE A 144 -5.11 -6.97 14.14
C ILE A 144 -4.89 -6.09 12.91
N ALA A 145 -5.47 -4.89 12.89
CA ALA A 145 -5.27 -3.93 11.81
C ALA A 145 -3.78 -3.55 11.67
N ARG A 146 -3.06 -3.29 12.78
CA ARG A 146 -1.62 -3.05 12.75
C ARG A 146 -0.83 -4.24 12.22
N LYS A 147 -1.14 -5.46 12.67
CA LYS A 147 -0.50 -6.70 12.21
C LYS A 147 -0.62 -6.88 10.70
N TYR A 148 -1.80 -6.61 10.15
CA TYR A 148 -2.08 -6.74 8.71
C TYR A 148 -1.92 -5.45 7.90
N ARG A 149 -1.36 -4.38 8.50
CA ARG A 149 -1.06 -3.11 7.83
C ARG A 149 -2.30 -2.44 7.23
N PHE A 150 -3.43 -2.56 7.92
CA PHE A 150 -4.73 -2.09 7.48
C PHE A 150 -5.15 -0.84 8.25
N LEU A 151 -5.75 0.12 7.54
CA LEU A 151 -6.34 1.33 8.12
C LEU A 151 -7.85 1.29 7.93
N PHE A 152 -8.58 1.58 9.01
CA PHE A 152 -10.05 1.60 9.01
C PHE A 152 -10.67 2.73 9.84
N LEU A 153 -9.87 3.42 10.66
CA LEU A 153 -10.30 4.58 11.47
C LEU A 153 -9.49 5.81 11.10
N LYS A 154 -10.11 7.00 11.15
CA LYS A 154 -9.46 8.28 10.82
C LYS A 154 -8.30 8.62 11.77
N SER A 155 -8.44 8.31 13.05
CA SER A 155 -7.43 8.53 14.09
C SER A 155 -6.32 7.47 14.13
N GLN A 156 -6.42 6.43 13.31
CA GLN A 156 -5.46 5.34 13.32
C GLN A 156 -4.21 5.70 12.51
N TYR A 157 -3.06 5.25 13.01
CA TYR A 157 -1.84 5.16 12.24
C TYR A 157 -1.24 3.75 12.36
N VAL A 158 -0.50 3.34 11.33
CA VAL A 158 0.22 2.05 11.32
C VAL A 158 1.65 2.28 10.86
N LYS A 159 2.60 1.79 11.66
CA LYS A 159 4.03 1.83 11.35
C LYS A 159 4.49 0.46 10.86
N VAL A 160 5.13 0.42 9.70
CA VAL A 160 5.57 -0.81 9.02
C VAL A 160 7.07 -0.75 8.76
N PRO A 161 7.88 -1.71 9.23
CA PRO A 161 9.32 -1.69 8.99
C PRO A 161 9.65 -1.98 7.51
N ILE A 162 10.73 -1.36 7.01
CA ILE A 162 11.29 -1.67 5.70
C ILE A 162 12.29 -2.81 5.85
N ARG A 163 11.86 -4.03 5.54
CA ARG A 163 12.54 -5.28 5.91
C ARG A 163 13.97 -5.46 5.39
N HIS A 164 14.30 -4.90 4.22
CA HIS A 164 15.60 -5.11 3.59
C HIS A 164 16.63 -4.02 3.92
N LEU A 165 16.28 -3.00 4.71
CA LEU A 165 17.19 -1.96 5.17
C LEU A 165 17.42 -2.12 6.66
N LEU A 166 18.54 -2.75 6.98
CA LEU A 166 18.93 -3.11 8.34
C LEU A 166 20.26 -2.46 8.67
N TYR A 167 20.43 -2.01 9.92
CA TYR A 167 21.74 -1.71 10.46
C TYR A 167 22.56 -3.00 10.57
N LYS A 168 23.86 -2.90 10.24
CA LYS A 168 24.80 -4.03 10.31
C LYS A 168 24.92 -4.56 11.74
N TYR A 169 24.90 -3.65 12.72
CA TYR A 169 24.95 -3.94 14.14
C TYR A 169 23.84 -3.16 14.86
N ALA A 170 23.20 -3.78 15.85
CA ALA A 170 22.48 -3.04 16.87
C ALA A 170 23.54 -2.53 17.84
N HIS A 171 23.75 -1.21 17.90
CA HIS A 171 24.58 -0.61 18.95
C HIS A 171 23.89 -0.76 20.31
#